data_AF-A0A8J7PZV2-F1
#
_entry.id   AF-A0A8J7PZV2-F1
#
_cell.length_a   1.000
_cell.length_b   1.000
_cell.length_c   1.000
_cell.angle_alpha   90.00
_cell.angle_beta   90.00
_cell.angle_gamma   90.00
#
_symmetry.space_group_name_H-M   'P 1'
#
loop_
_entity.id
_entity.type
_entity.pdbx_description
1 polymer ?
#
loop_
_entity_poly.entity_id
_entity_poly.type
_entity_poly.pdbx_seq_one_letter_code
_entity_poly.pdbx_strand_id
1 'polypeptide(L)'
;MQANPFAIAGMVIIGALTFLLGYFSSRGADATPDFLAARRMVRSRRNAAAISGEYLSAASFLGIAGLVLKDGISALWYPIGFATGYLALLLFIAAPLRRSGAYTVPDFAEARLGSASLRRLCTICVLLIGLLYLVPQLQGAGLTLSTVLPAAPVWLGGAVVTVLVVLNVAAGGMRAVTLVQAFQYWVKLFAIAAPTFVLFAVFLGGPYGIRSADQHTLSAPNPPVFSTARRIDVRTPVEVEVQQPVQLRASGLIDNFHTDGGVIWAPGIPHQLDAGTTLWFDKGSPVPVVMGAPSTNASWLNQPAGDTGALIDDLSLLFALIAGTMGLPHVLVRFYTNPDGRDARRTTLVVIVLLSSFYLLPTLFGAFGR
;
A
#
# COMPACT_ATOMS: atom_id res chain seq x y z
N MET A 1 -24.36 2.56 3.15
CA MET A 1 -23.64 2.04 4.33
C MET A 1 -23.82 3.05 5.46
N GLN A 2 -24.17 2.60 6.66
CA GLN A 2 -24.23 3.47 7.85
C GLN A 2 -22.81 3.67 8.39
N ALA A 3 -22.56 4.83 9.01
CA ALA A 3 -21.26 5.13 9.62
C ALA A 3 -20.98 4.12 10.75
N ASN A 4 -19.81 3.47 10.72
CA ASN A 4 -19.42 2.51 11.75
C ASN A 4 -18.79 3.25 12.94
N PRO A 5 -19.44 3.30 14.11
CA PRO A 5 -18.95 4.06 15.26
C PRO A 5 -17.60 3.54 15.76
N PHE A 6 -17.32 2.23 15.66
CA PHE A 6 -16.04 1.65 16.06
C PHE A 6 -14.89 2.10 15.14
N ALA A 7 -15.14 2.20 13.83
CA ALA A 7 -14.14 2.68 12.88
C ALA A 7 -13.82 4.17 13.10
N ILE A 8 -14.85 4.99 13.37
CA ILE A 8 -14.67 6.41 13.71
C ILE A 8 -13.87 6.55 15.01
N ALA A 9 -14.27 5.84 16.06
CA ALA A 9 -13.56 5.86 17.34
C ALA A 9 -12.10 5.45 17.19
N GLY A 10 -11.81 4.36 16.46
CA GLY A 10 -10.45 3.92 16.17
C GLY A 10 -9.63 4.96 15.43
N MET A 11 -10.20 5.61 14.40
CA MET A 11 -9.54 6.69 13.65
C MET A 11 -9.22 7.89 14.54
N VAL A 12 -10.16 8.34 15.37
CA VAL A 12 -9.96 9.45 16.31
C VAL A 12 -8.90 9.10 17.36
N ILE A 13 -8.95 7.89 17.93
CA ILE A 13 -7.97 7.43 18.92
C ILE A 13 -6.57 7.39 18.32
N ILE A 14 -6.38 6.77 17.16
CA ILE A 14 -5.06 6.68 16.52
C ILE A 14 -4.56 8.07 16.11
N GLY A 15 -5.44 8.93 15.58
CA GLY A 15 -5.10 10.32 15.25
C GLY A 15 -4.67 11.13 16.47
N ALA A 16 -5.43 11.04 17.57
CA ALA A 16 -5.11 11.70 18.83
C ALA A 16 -3.82 11.18 19.45
N LEU A 17 -3.61 9.85 19.50
CA LEU A 17 -2.37 9.25 20.00
C LEU A 17 -1.17 9.69 19.16
N THR A 18 -1.29 9.70 17.83
CA THR A 18 -0.24 10.18 16.92
C THR A 18 0.11 11.64 17.21
N PHE A 19 -0.91 12.50 17.34
CA PHE A 19 -0.73 13.91 17.64
C PHE A 19 -0.12 14.16 19.01
N LEU A 20 -0.66 13.52 20.07
CA LEU A 20 -0.15 13.63 21.42
C LEU A 20 1.30 13.16 21.51
N LEU A 21 1.63 12.05 20.86
CA LEU A 21 2.98 11.52 20.82
C LEU A 21 3.96 12.50 20.14
N GLY A 22 3.55 13.12 19.03
CA GLY A 22 4.30 14.17 18.36
C GLY A 22 4.50 15.39 19.26
N TYR A 23 3.43 15.88 19.87
CA TYR A 23 3.42 17.01 20.79
C TYR A 23 4.27 16.79 22.05
N PHE A 24 4.18 15.63 22.70
CA PHE A 24 5.01 15.34 23.87
C PHE A 24 6.47 15.15 23.50
N SER A 25 6.76 14.58 22.33
CA SER A 25 8.13 14.45 21.84
C SER A 25 8.76 15.79 21.45
N SER A 26 7.95 16.82 21.17
CA SER A 26 8.46 18.14 20.77
C SER A 26 8.85 19.06 21.92
N ARG A 27 8.29 18.83 23.12
CA ARG A 27 8.55 19.66 24.32
C ARG A 27 10.00 19.67 24.83
N GLY A 28 10.92 18.96 24.18
CA GLY A 28 12.36 19.00 24.48
C GLY A 28 13.22 19.22 23.24
N ALA A 29 12.70 19.91 22.22
CA ALA A 29 13.40 20.30 21.01
C ALA A 29 13.66 21.81 21.02
N ASP A 30 14.74 22.25 21.69
CA ASP A 30 15.00 23.66 21.96
C ASP A 30 15.94 24.35 20.95
N ALA A 31 16.34 23.70 19.85
CA ALA A 31 17.36 24.24 18.94
C ALA A 31 17.04 24.08 17.45
N THR A 32 17.25 25.14 16.65
CA THR A 32 17.13 25.17 15.17
C THR A 32 17.85 24.02 14.45
N PRO A 33 19.02 23.53 14.90
CA PRO A 33 19.67 22.34 14.35
C PRO A 33 18.84 21.05 14.53
N ASP A 34 18.11 20.87 15.63
CA ASP A 34 17.27 19.69 15.88
C ASP A 34 16.04 19.63 14.97
N PHE A 35 15.67 20.77 14.37
CA PHE A 35 14.54 20.90 13.46
C PHE A 35 14.87 20.39 12.04
N LEU A 36 16.09 20.66 11.54
CA LEU A 36 16.51 20.40 10.16
C LEU A 36 17.38 19.15 9.98
N ALA A 37 18.04 18.67 11.02
CA ALA A 37 18.80 17.43 11.00
C ALA A 37 18.89 16.93 12.44
N ALA A 38 18.13 15.90 12.82
CA ALA A 38 18.20 15.33 14.17
C ALA A 38 19.64 14.90 14.50
N ARG A 39 20.41 15.79 15.14
CA ARG A 39 21.86 15.65 15.35
C ARG A 39 22.20 14.56 16.36
N ARG A 40 21.22 14.08 17.12
CA ARG A 40 21.40 12.99 18.07
C ARG A 40 21.10 11.65 17.42
N MET A 41 22.16 10.88 17.25
CA MET A 41 22.18 9.48 16.85
C MET A 41 21.01 8.70 17.45
N VAL A 42 20.12 8.19 16.59
CA VAL A 42 19.00 7.35 17.00
C VAL A 42 19.47 5.89 17.05
N ARG A 43 19.11 5.15 18.11
CA ARG A 43 19.41 3.71 18.19
C ARG A 43 18.90 3.00 16.93
N SER A 44 19.76 2.19 16.32
CA SER A 44 19.51 1.53 15.02
C SER A 44 18.12 0.88 14.91
N ARG A 45 17.63 0.19 15.95
CA ARG A 45 16.29 -0.44 15.94
C ARG A 45 15.14 0.57 15.86
N ARG A 46 15.24 1.69 16.59
CA ARG A 46 14.22 2.76 16.55
C ARG A 46 14.26 3.49 15.22
N ASN A 47 15.46 3.75 14.70
CA ASN A 47 15.60 4.38 13.38
C ASN A 47 15.04 3.48 12.28
N ALA A 48 15.30 2.16 12.34
CA ALA A 48 14.76 1.21 11.38
C ALA A 48 13.23 1.18 11.39
N ALA A 49 12.60 1.08 12.56
CA ALA A 49 11.14 1.14 12.66
C ALA A 49 10.58 2.46 12.11
N ALA A 50 11.30 3.56 12.32
CA ALA A 50 10.89 4.87 11.84
C ALA A 50 11.04 5.01 10.30
N ILE A 51 12.12 4.48 9.71
CA ILE A 51 12.31 4.39 8.25
C ILE A 51 11.22 3.51 7.64
N SER A 52 10.98 2.32 8.21
CA SER A 52 9.92 1.43 7.75
C SER A 52 8.55 2.10 7.86
N GLY A 53 8.27 2.80 8.97
CA GLY A 53 7.00 3.51 9.16
C GLY A 53 6.72 4.59 8.11
N GLU A 54 7.76 5.31 7.69
CA GLU A 54 7.68 6.32 6.64
C GLU A 54 7.53 5.71 5.24
N TYR A 55 8.21 4.60 4.96
CA TYR A 55 8.09 3.90 3.69
C TYR A 55 6.69 3.32 3.46
N LEU A 56 6.05 2.84 4.52
CA LEU A 56 4.74 2.21 4.43
C LEU A 56 3.62 3.26 4.25
N SER A 57 2.82 3.08 3.22
CA SER A 57 1.74 4.00 2.86
C SER A 57 0.41 3.28 2.61
N ALA A 58 -0.64 4.03 2.27
CA ALA A 58 -1.90 3.46 1.80
C ALA A 58 -1.71 2.54 0.58
N ALA A 59 -0.74 2.84 -0.29
CA ALA A 59 -0.39 1.97 -1.42
C ALA A 59 0.21 0.64 -0.95
N SER A 60 1.03 0.63 0.11
CA SER A 60 1.57 -0.62 0.68
C SER A 60 0.48 -1.50 1.29
N PHE A 61 -0.56 -0.89 1.85
CA PHE A 61 -1.69 -1.56 2.51
C PHE A 61 -2.75 -2.03 1.51
N LEU A 62 -3.46 -1.05 0.94
CA LEU A 62 -4.62 -1.27 0.06
C LEU A 62 -4.16 -1.63 -1.35
N GLY A 63 -3.05 -1.03 -1.81
CA GLY A 63 -2.52 -1.27 -3.15
C GLY A 63 -2.01 -2.69 -3.31
N ILE A 64 -1.09 -3.17 -2.47
CA ILE A 64 -0.56 -4.55 -2.59
C ILE A 64 -1.66 -5.59 -2.37
N ALA A 65 -2.50 -5.43 -1.34
CA ALA A 65 -3.61 -6.36 -1.11
C ALA A 65 -4.58 -6.38 -2.32
N GLY A 66 -4.92 -5.21 -2.87
CA GLY A 66 -5.80 -5.09 -4.02
C GLY A 66 -5.18 -5.63 -5.32
N LEU A 67 -3.89 -5.38 -5.56
CA LEU A 67 -3.17 -5.91 -6.71
C LEU A 67 -3.04 -7.43 -6.64
N VAL A 68 -2.77 -8.00 -5.46
CA VAL A 68 -2.75 -9.46 -5.30
C VAL A 68 -4.14 -10.05 -5.49
N LEU A 69 -5.19 -9.43 -4.94
CA LEU A 69 -6.57 -9.86 -5.15
C LEU A 69 -6.95 -9.84 -6.65
N LYS A 70 -6.56 -8.76 -7.35
CA LYS A 70 -6.87 -8.53 -8.76
C LYS A 70 -6.01 -9.36 -9.70
N ASP A 71 -4.69 -9.23 -9.63
CA ASP A 71 -3.72 -9.72 -10.63
C ASP A 71 -2.98 -10.99 -10.18
N GLY A 72 -3.21 -11.47 -8.96
CA GLY A 72 -2.68 -12.75 -8.47
C GLY A 72 -1.17 -12.79 -8.30
N ILE A 73 -0.54 -13.89 -8.74
CA ILE A 73 0.90 -14.12 -8.53
C ILE A 73 1.77 -13.06 -9.21
N SER A 74 1.34 -12.50 -10.35
CA SER A 74 2.06 -11.43 -11.04
C SER A 74 2.26 -10.20 -10.14
N ALA A 75 1.34 -9.94 -9.20
CA ALA A 75 1.47 -8.83 -8.26
C ALA A 75 2.55 -9.06 -7.17
N LEU A 76 3.09 -10.27 -7.03
CA LEU A 76 4.16 -10.55 -6.05
C LEU A 76 5.47 -9.86 -6.40
N TRP A 77 5.67 -9.49 -7.66
CA TRP A 77 6.85 -8.74 -8.08
C TRP A 77 6.95 -7.36 -7.42
N TYR A 78 5.83 -6.73 -7.05
CA TYR A 78 5.82 -5.46 -6.33
C TYR A 78 6.52 -5.54 -4.95
N PRO A 79 6.03 -6.35 -3.98
CA PRO A 79 6.68 -6.47 -2.68
C PRO A 79 8.10 -7.03 -2.75
N ILE A 80 8.38 -7.95 -3.70
CA ILE A 80 9.74 -8.49 -3.92
C ILE A 80 10.68 -7.39 -4.40
N GLY A 81 10.26 -6.59 -5.39
CA GLY A 81 11.06 -5.49 -5.93
C GLY A 81 11.33 -4.40 -4.89
N PHE A 82 10.35 -4.07 -4.06
CA PHE A 82 10.53 -3.16 -2.93
C PHE A 82 11.56 -3.68 -1.91
N ALA A 83 11.46 -4.94 -1.49
CA ALA A 83 12.44 -5.53 -0.57
C ALA A 83 13.85 -5.59 -1.19
N THR A 84 13.94 -5.96 -2.46
CA THR A 84 15.21 -6.03 -3.21
C THR A 84 15.81 -4.63 -3.42
N GLY A 85 14.98 -3.61 -3.59
CA GLY A 85 15.41 -2.22 -3.64
C GLY A 85 16.10 -1.75 -2.36
N TYR A 86 15.61 -2.19 -1.19
CA TYR A 86 16.30 -1.94 0.07
C TYR A 86 17.59 -2.74 0.23
N LEU A 87 17.67 -3.94 -0.35
CA LEU A 87 18.93 -4.68 -0.45
C LEU A 87 19.94 -3.92 -1.32
N ALA A 88 19.54 -3.40 -2.48
CA ALA A 88 20.40 -2.55 -3.30
C ALA A 88 20.84 -1.28 -2.55
N LEU A 89 19.92 -0.63 -1.82
CA LEU A 89 20.24 0.51 -0.97
C LEU A 89 21.28 0.15 0.11
N LEU A 90 21.14 -1.00 0.78
CA LEU A 90 22.11 -1.51 1.76
C LEU A 90 23.50 -1.70 1.15
N LEU A 91 23.55 -2.29 -0.04
CA LEU A 91 24.80 -2.66 -0.72
C LEU A 91 25.52 -1.42 -1.27
N PHE A 92 24.79 -0.51 -1.92
CA PHE A 92 25.38 0.53 -2.74
C PHE A 92 25.29 1.94 -2.14
N ILE A 93 24.28 2.25 -1.33
CA ILE A 93 24.00 3.65 -0.94
C ILE A 93 24.22 3.92 0.55
N ALA A 94 23.72 3.06 1.45
CA ALA A 94 23.65 3.38 2.88
C ALA A 94 24.99 3.83 3.49
N ALA A 95 26.08 3.10 3.22
CA ALA A 95 27.40 3.40 3.78
C ALA A 95 28.13 4.55 3.07
N PRO A 96 28.19 4.65 1.72
CA PRO A 96 28.73 5.81 1.04
C PRO A 96 28.02 7.11 1.41
N LEU A 97 26.68 7.08 1.46
CA LEU A 97 25.87 8.25 1.79
C LEU A 97 26.20 8.74 3.20
N ARG A 98 26.19 7.87 4.22
CA ARG A 98 26.51 8.26 5.59
C ARG A 98 27.94 8.83 5.74
N ARG A 99 28.91 8.27 5.01
CA ARG A 99 30.33 8.70 5.03
C ARG A 99 30.57 10.05 4.38
N SER A 100 29.67 10.50 3.50
CA SER A 100 29.83 11.79 2.80
C SER A 100 29.69 13.01 3.71
N GLY A 101 28.96 12.89 4.82
CA GLY A 101 28.65 14.03 5.70
C GLY A 101 27.67 15.05 5.11
N ALA A 102 27.11 14.80 3.92
CA ALA A 102 26.08 15.64 3.32
C ALA A 102 24.77 15.59 4.13
N TYR A 103 23.95 16.65 4.05
CA TYR A 103 22.67 16.71 4.76
C TYR A 103 21.49 16.27 3.87
N THR A 104 21.63 16.44 2.56
CA THR A 104 20.59 16.08 1.58
C THR A 104 21.19 15.28 0.41
N VAL A 105 20.33 14.65 -0.39
CA VAL A 105 20.74 13.96 -1.62
C VAL A 105 21.36 14.92 -2.65
N PRO A 106 20.81 16.13 -2.88
CA PRO A 106 21.46 17.14 -3.71
C PRO A 106 22.85 17.57 -3.21
N ASP A 107 23.04 17.73 -1.89
CA ASP A 107 24.35 18.07 -1.32
C ASP A 107 25.37 16.96 -1.55
N PHE A 108 24.92 15.70 -1.46
CA PHE A 108 25.76 14.55 -1.77
C PHE A 108 26.19 14.56 -3.25
N ALA A 109 25.28 14.89 -4.17
CA ALA A 109 25.59 14.99 -5.59
C ALA A 109 26.62 16.09 -5.87
N GLU A 110 26.51 17.26 -5.23
CA GLU A 110 27.49 18.34 -5.34
C GLU A 110 28.84 17.93 -4.75
N ALA A 111 28.86 17.37 -3.54
CA ALA A 111 30.08 16.94 -2.87
C ALA A 111 30.84 15.88 -3.68
N ARG A 112 30.12 15.02 -4.41
CA ARG A 112 30.71 13.96 -5.23
C ARG A 112 31.19 14.42 -6.60
N LEU A 113 30.48 15.36 -7.24
CA LEU A 113 30.67 15.72 -8.65
C LEU A 113 31.12 17.17 -8.86
N GLY A 114 31.22 17.97 -7.81
CA GLY A 114 31.73 19.35 -7.84
C GLY A 114 30.87 20.34 -8.63
N SER A 115 29.58 20.05 -8.85
CA SER A 115 28.70 20.85 -9.72
C SER A 115 27.47 21.40 -9.01
N ALA A 116 27.42 22.73 -8.87
CA ALA A 116 26.27 23.44 -8.32
C ALA A 116 25.03 23.39 -9.23
N SER A 117 25.22 23.23 -10.54
CA SER A 117 24.11 23.03 -11.49
C SER A 117 23.46 21.67 -11.28
N LEU A 118 24.27 20.63 -11.03
CA LEU A 118 23.75 19.30 -10.72
C LEU A 118 23.02 19.29 -9.38
N ARG A 119 23.53 20.01 -8.36
CA ARG A 119 22.80 20.21 -7.11
C ARG A 119 21.40 20.77 -7.35
N ARG A 120 21.29 21.84 -8.16
CA ARG A 120 20.00 22.46 -8.50
C ARG A 120 19.06 21.49 -9.21
N LEU A 121 19.57 20.74 -10.19
CA LEU A 121 18.79 19.72 -10.89
C LEU A 121 18.28 18.65 -9.92
N CYS A 122 19.15 18.10 -9.07
CA CYS A 122 18.78 17.14 -8.04
C CYS A 122 17.74 17.70 -7.08
N THR A 123 17.86 18.96 -6.65
CA THR A 123 16.86 19.62 -5.80
C THR A 123 15.51 19.68 -6.49
N ILE A 124 15.44 20.08 -7.76
CA ILE A 124 14.19 20.11 -8.53
C ILE A 124 13.59 18.71 -8.64
N CYS A 125 14.39 17.69 -8.96
CA CYS A 125 13.93 16.30 -9.02
C CYS A 125 13.37 15.81 -7.69
N VAL A 126 14.05 16.09 -6.57
CA VAL A 126 13.60 15.70 -5.23
C VAL A 126 12.26 16.37 -4.87
N LEU A 127 12.12 17.67 -5.17
CA LEU A 127 10.87 18.39 -4.93
C LEU A 127 9.72 17.88 -5.80
N LEU A 128 9.99 17.60 -7.08
CA LEU A 128 9.00 17.03 -8.00
C LEU A 128 8.53 15.65 -7.53
N ILE A 129 9.46 14.77 -7.15
CA ILE A 129 9.14 13.44 -6.60
C ILE A 129 8.29 13.60 -5.34
N GLY A 130 8.67 14.51 -4.44
CA GLY A 130 7.89 14.81 -3.23
C GLY A 130 6.46 15.25 -3.55
N LEU A 131 6.27 16.14 -4.52
CA LEU A 131 4.95 16.61 -4.95
C LEU A 131 4.10 15.48 -5.55
N LEU A 132 4.69 14.68 -6.45
CA LEU A 132 4.00 13.54 -7.06
C LEU A 132 3.59 12.50 -6.02
N TYR A 133 4.39 12.30 -4.97
CA TYR A 133 4.09 11.37 -3.87
C TYR A 133 2.93 11.84 -2.98
N LEU A 134 2.69 13.15 -2.86
CA LEU A 134 1.58 13.66 -2.07
C LEU A 134 0.21 13.29 -2.68
N VAL A 135 0.11 13.26 -4.01
CA VAL A 135 -1.15 12.99 -4.71
C VAL A 135 -1.80 11.66 -4.29
N PRO A 136 -1.14 10.49 -4.43
CA PRO A 136 -1.74 9.22 -4.03
C PRO A 136 -1.93 9.11 -2.51
N GLN A 137 -1.12 9.80 -1.70
CA GLN A 137 -1.27 9.80 -0.24
C GLN A 137 -2.55 10.53 0.20
N LEU A 138 -2.81 11.71 -0.35
CA LEU A 138 -4.01 12.48 -0.06
C LEU A 138 -5.26 11.80 -0.63
N GLN A 139 -5.15 11.19 -1.81
CA GLN A 139 -6.21 10.36 -2.38
C GLN A 139 -6.53 9.16 -1.48
N GLY A 140 -5.50 8.45 -1.00
CA GLY A 140 -5.67 7.32 -0.08
C GLY A 140 -6.35 7.73 1.23
N ALA A 141 -6.00 8.91 1.77
CA ALA A 141 -6.67 9.47 2.95
C ALA A 141 -8.16 9.77 2.67
N GLY A 142 -8.47 10.36 1.52
CA GLY A 142 -9.85 10.64 1.10
C GLY A 142 -10.70 9.39 0.92
N LEU A 143 -10.18 8.37 0.24
CA LEU A 143 -10.85 7.08 0.07
C LEU A 143 -11.06 6.37 1.41
N THR A 144 -10.07 6.43 2.31
CA THR A 144 -10.20 5.83 3.65
C THR A 144 -11.31 6.53 4.43
N LEU A 145 -11.36 7.87 4.42
CA LEU A 145 -12.41 8.60 5.13
C LEU A 145 -13.81 8.31 4.56
N SER A 146 -13.96 8.23 3.23
CA SER A 146 -15.27 7.99 2.61
C SER A 146 -15.82 6.57 2.85
N THR A 147 -14.96 5.60 3.18
CA THR A 147 -15.42 4.27 3.63
C THR A 147 -15.99 4.30 5.05
N VAL A 148 -15.44 5.15 5.93
CA VAL A 148 -15.86 5.28 7.33
C VAL A 148 -17.05 6.23 7.49
N LEU A 149 -17.04 7.34 6.76
CA LEU A 149 -18.04 8.41 6.73
C LEU A 149 -18.56 8.58 5.30
N PRO A 150 -19.57 7.79 4.87
CA PRO A 150 -20.04 7.78 3.48
C PRO A 150 -20.65 9.10 3.00
N ALA A 151 -21.09 9.96 3.93
CA ALA A 151 -21.62 11.28 3.62
C ALA A 151 -20.52 12.36 3.47
N ALA A 152 -19.28 12.05 3.86
CA ALA A 152 -18.19 13.01 3.79
C ALA A 152 -17.63 13.09 2.36
N PRO A 153 -17.30 14.31 1.86
CA PRO A 153 -16.65 14.45 0.58
C PRO A 153 -15.21 13.93 0.63
N VAL A 154 -14.72 13.35 -0.48
CA VAL A 154 -13.40 12.70 -0.55
C VAL A 154 -12.25 13.64 -0.17
N TRP A 155 -12.32 14.91 -0.54
CA TRP A 155 -11.27 15.89 -0.24
C TRP A 155 -11.07 16.13 1.27
N LEU A 156 -12.11 15.88 2.10
CA LEU A 156 -12.04 16.10 3.54
C LEU A 156 -10.98 15.21 4.20
N GLY A 157 -10.81 13.97 3.74
CA GLY A 157 -9.79 13.06 4.27
C GLY A 157 -8.38 13.60 4.04
N GLY A 158 -8.09 14.08 2.83
CA GLY A 158 -6.82 14.72 2.51
C GLY A 158 -6.58 15.98 3.35
N ALA A 159 -7.60 16.83 3.53
CA ALA A 159 -7.51 18.05 4.32
C ALA A 159 -7.21 17.76 5.80
N VAL A 160 -7.93 16.82 6.42
CA VAL A 160 -7.73 16.43 7.82
C VAL A 160 -6.32 15.89 8.05
N VAL A 161 -5.85 14.97 7.19
CA VAL A 161 -4.48 14.42 7.30
C VAL A 161 -3.44 15.51 7.10
N THR A 162 -3.63 16.42 6.13
CA THR A 162 -2.71 17.54 5.89
C THR A 162 -2.59 18.43 7.13
N VAL A 163 -3.71 18.85 7.72
CA VAL A 163 -3.71 19.68 8.93
C VAL A 163 -3.00 18.96 10.08
N LEU A 164 -3.33 17.69 10.32
CA LEU A 164 -2.72 16.90 11.40
C LEU A 164 -1.21 16.76 11.22
N VAL A 165 -0.74 16.50 10.00
CA VAL A 165 0.70 16.37 9.69
C VAL A 165 1.40 17.71 9.81
N VAL A 166 0.86 18.79 9.24
CA VAL A 166 1.45 20.14 9.31
C VAL A 166 1.60 20.59 10.76
N LEU A 167 0.56 20.43 11.59
CA LEU A 167 0.63 20.79 13.00
C LEU A 167 1.69 19.99 13.76
N ASN A 168 1.78 18.68 13.52
CA ASN A 168 2.78 17.82 14.16
C ASN A 168 4.21 18.17 13.73
N VAL A 169 4.43 18.38 12.44
CA VAL A 169 5.76 18.70 11.89
C VAL A 169 6.21 20.09 12.37
N ALA A 170 5.32 21.08 12.32
CA ALA A 170 5.61 22.43 12.79
C ALA A 170 5.94 22.46 14.29
N ALA A 171 5.27 21.65 15.10
CA ALA A 171 5.47 21.61 16.55
C ALA A 171 6.77 20.91 16.98
N GLY A 172 7.26 19.89 16.25
CA GLY A 172 8.28 18.98 16.77
C GLY A 172 9.46 18.61 15.88
N GLY A 173 9.50 19.12 14.65
CA GLY A 173 10.60 18.88 13.72
C GLY A 173 10.91 17.39 13.50
N MET A 174 12.15 17.09 13.13
CA MET A 174 12.54 15.73 12.73
C MET A 174 12.53 14.70 13.86
N ARG A 175 12.73 15.14 15.11
CA ARG A 175 12.74 14.27 16.30
C ARG A 175 11.34 13.71 16.59
N ALA A 176 10.33 14.57 16.63
CA ALA A 176 8.95 14.14 16.85
C ALA A 176 8.47 13.25 15.70
N VAL A 177 8.78 13.63 14.46
CA VAL A 177 8.45 12.83 13.27
C VAL A 177 9.08 11.44 13.35
N THR A 178 10.33 11.31 13.80
CA THR A 178 10.99 10.00 13.89
C THR A 178 10.25 9.07 14.86
N LEU A 179 9.86 9.57 16.03
CA LEU A 179 9.20 8.77 17.04
C LEU A 179 7.76 8.42 16.63
N VAL A 180 7.04 9.38 16.04
CA VAL A 180 5.71 9.16 15.48
C VAL A 180 5.73 8.10 14.38
N GLN A 181 6.69 8.17 13.45
CA GLN A 181 6.80 7.18 12.37
C GLN A 181 7.15 5.78 12.89
N ALA A 182 8.01 5.68 13.90
CA ALA A 182 8.29 4.38 14.55
C ALA A 182 7.04 3.78 15.21
N PHE A 183 6.23 4.60 15.88
CA PHE A 183 4.95 4.16 16.45
C PHE A 183 3.97 3.74 15.35
N GLN A 184 3.82 4.56 14.30
CA GLN A 184 2.93 4.28 13.18
C GLN A 184 3.30 2.98 12.46
N TYR A 185 4.58 2.63 12.36
CA TYR A 185 5.01 1.33 11.83
C TYR A 185 4.35 0.17 12.58
N TRP A 186 4.40 0.16 13.92
CA TRP A 186 3.84 -0.94 14.71
C TRP A 186 2.32 -0.97 14.65
N VAL A 187 1.66 0.20 14.65
CA VAL A 187 0.21 0.29 14.44
C VAL A 187 -0.18 -0.26 13.07
N LYS A 188 0.52 0.15 12.01
CA LYS A 188 0.37 -0.37 10.64
C LYS A 188 0.59 -1.88 10.60
N LEU A 189 1.67 -2.38 11.17
CA LEU A 189 1.96 -3.81 11.18
C LEU A 189 0.84 -4.60 11.88
N PHE A 190 0.40 -4.16 13.06
CA PHE A 190 -0.69 -4.81 13.79
C PHE A 190 -2.02 -4.76 13.01
N ALA A 191 -2.34 -3.61 12.42
CA ALA A 191 -3.59 -3.40 11.70
C ALA A 191 -3.74 -4.30 10.47
N ILE A 192 -2.64 -4.67 9.79
CA ILE A 192 -2.69 -5.69 8.73
C ILE A 192 -2.53 -7.11 9.28
N ALA A 193 -1.66 -7.33 10.27
CA ALA A 193 -1.39 -8.65 10.82
C ALA A 193 -2.66 -9.30 11.39
N ALA A 194 -3.40 -8.59 12.24
CA ALA A 194 -4.57 -9.12 12.93
C ALA A 194 -5.62 -9.71 11.97
N PRO A 195 -6.12 -8.96 10.95
CA PRO A 195 -7.09 -9.53 10.01
C PRO A 195 -6.47 -10.59 9.09
N THR A 196 -5.19 -10.48 8.69
CA THR A 196 -4.50 -11.53 7.92
C THR A 196 -4.43 -12.84 8.68
N PHE A 197 -4.12 -12.82 9.99
CA PHE A 197 -4.08 -14.04 10.82
C PHE A 197 -5.47 -14.66 11.00
N VAL A 198 -6.52 -13.84 11.13
CA VAL A 198 -7.91 -14.32 11.17
C VAL A 198 -8.27 -15.00 9.84
N LEU A 199 -7.98 -14.37 8.70
CA LEU A 199 -8.22 -14.95 7.39
C LEU A 199 -7.45 -16.26 7.20
N PHE A 200 -6.18 -16.30 7.60
CA PHE A 200 -5.37 -17.52 7.57
C PHE A 200 -5.98 -18.65 8.43
N ALA A 201 -6.46 -18.34 9.64
CA ALA A 201 -7.12 -19.32 10.49
C ALA A 201 -8.45 -19.84 9.89
N VAL A 202 -9.24 -18.94 9.30
CA VAL A 202 -10.48 -19.30 8.58
C VAL A 202 -10.16 -20.16 7.36
N PHE A 203 -9.11 -19.85 6.61
CA PHE A 203 -8.67 -20.62 5.46
C PHE A 203 -8.17 -22.03 5.83
N LEU A 204 -7.57 -22.20 7.02
CA LEU A 204 -7.09 -23.52 7.48
C LEU A 204 -8.18 -24.40 8.11
N GLY A 205 -9.13 -23.82 8.84
CA GLY A 205 -10.07 -24.59 9.68
C GLY A 205 -11.53 -24.20 9.55
N GLY A 206 -11.86 -23.19 8.74
CA GLY A 206 -13.22 -22.69 8.57
C GLY A 206 -14.06 -23.53 7.59
N PRO A 207 -15.37 -23.25 7.52
CA PRO A 207 -16.31 -23.94 6.64
C PRO A 207 -16.00 -23.81 5.14
N TYR A 208 -15.14 -22.85 4.79
CA TYR A 208 -14.72 -22.50 3.43
C TYR A 208 -13.21 -22.71 3.20
N GLY A 209 -12.53 -23.32 4.17
CA GLY A 209 -11.09 -23.55 4.14
C GLY A 209 -10.70 -24.85 3.45
N ILE A 210 -9.40 -25.17 3.41
CA ILE A 210 -8.86 -26.37 2.74
C ILE A 210 -9.48 -27.70 3.29
N ARG A 211 -10.09 -27.66 4.48
CA ARG A 211 -10.72 -28.82 5.13
C ARG A 211 -12.21 -29.00 4.79
N SER A 212 -12.84 -28.10 4.02
CA SER A 212 -14.24 -28.27 3.60
C SER A 212 -14.37 -29.35 2.52
N ALA A 213 -15.43 -30.15 2.60
CA ALA A 213 -15.72 -31.21 1.63
C ALA A 213 -15.98 -30.66 0.20
N ASP A 214 -16.45 -29.41 0.11
CA ASP A 214 -16.51 -28.65 -1.13
C ASP A 214 -15.12 -28.04 -1.39
N GLN A 215 -14.46 -28.49 -2.47
CA GLN A 215 -13.08 -28.17 -2.83
C GLN A 215 -12.90 -26.69 -3.25
N HIS A 216 -12.96 -25.76 -2.30
CA HIS A 216 -12.53 -24.36 -2.49
C HIS A 216 -11.01 -24.21 -2.31
N THR A 217 -10.26 -25.05 -3.01
CA THR A 217 -8.79 -24.88 -3.06
C THR A 217 -8.44 -23.68 -3.92
N LEU A 218 -7.37 -22.95 -3.58
CA LEU A 218 -6.83 -21.89 -4.43
C LEU A 218 -6.48 -22.36 -5.85
N SER A 219 -6.34 -23.67 -6.08
CA SER A 219 -6.07 -24.28 -7.38
C SER A 219 -7.32 -24.75 -8.13
N ALA A 220 -8.52 -24.49 -7.62
CA ALA A 220 -9.75 -24.94 -8.28
C ALA A 220 -9.85 -24.31 -9.68
N PRO A 221 -10.23 -25.09 -10.72
CA PRO A 221 -10.28 -24.57 -12.09
C PRO A 221 -11.44 -23.60 -12.33
N ASN A 222 -12.38 -23.48 -11.39
CA ASN A 222 -13.58 -22.65 -11.52
C ASN A 222 -13.36 -21.22 -10.99
N PRO A 223 -14.13 -20.24 -11.50
CA PRO A 223 -14.16 -18.90 -10.92
C PRO A 223 -14.67 -18.94 -9.47
N PRO A 224 -14.31 -17.94 -8.63
CA PRO A 224 -14.91 -17.80 -7.31
C PRO A 224 -16.44 -17.65 -7.42
N VAL A 225 -17.16 -18.13 -6.42
CA VAL A 225 -18.63 -18.09 -6.35
C VAL A 225 -19.11 -17.38 -5.09
N PHE A 226 -20.28 -16.74 -5.14
CA PHE A 226 -20.86 -16.11 -3.96
C PHE A 226 -21.35 -17.15 -2.96
N SER A 227 -20.76 -17.21 -1.77
CA SER A 227 -21.16 -18.14 -0.70
C SER A 227 -22.54 -17.84 -0.10
N THR A 228 -23.03 -16.62 -0.29
CA THR A 228 -24.34 -16.12 0.13
C THR A 228 -24.89 -15.19 -0.94
N ALA A 229 -26.21 -15.10 -1.08
CA ALA A 229 -26.83 -14.11 -1.97
C ALA A 229 -26.29 -12.70 -1.66
N ARG A 230 -25.86 -11.98 -2.69
CA ARG A 230 -25.11 -10.73 -2.54
C ARG A 230 -25.67 -9.64 -3.42
N ARG A 231 -25.82 -8.45 -2.81
CA ARG A 231 -26.06 -7.19 -3.50
C ARG A 231 -24.72 -6.48 -3.72
N ILE A 232 -24.46 -6.05 -4.95
CA ILE A 232 -23.29 -5.26 -5.35
C ILE A 232 -23.78 -3.91 -5.86
N ASP A 233 -23.28 -2.84 -5.26
CA ASP A 233 -23.53 -1.47 -5.70
C ASP A 233 -22.29 -0.94 -6.44
N VAL A 234 -22.42 -0.66 -7.74
CA VAL A 234 -21.36 -0.13 -8.59
C VAL A 234 -21.22 1.36 -8.32
N ARG A 235 -20.07 1.78 -7.79
CA ARG A 235 -19.78 3.19 -7.48
C ARG A 235 -18.85 3.86 -8.47
N THR A 236 -17.99 3.06 -9.09
CA THR A 236 -17.04 3.49 -10.10
C THR A 236 -17.38 2.70 -11.36
N PRO A 237 -17.53 3.36 -12.52
CA PRO A 237 -17.77 2.65 -13.76
C PRO A 237 -16.72 1.56 -13.98
N VAL A 238 -17.17 0.36 -14.34
CA VAL A 238 -16.31 -0.81 -14.44
C VAL A 238 -16.82 -1.73 -15.55
N GLU A 239 -15.89 -2.33 -16.28
CA GLU A 239 -16.18 -3.34 -17.27
C GLU A 239 -15.91 -4.72 -16.66
N VAL A 240 -16.89 -5.61 -16.74
CA VAL A 240 -16.82 -6.96 -16.16
C VAL A 240 -17.19 -8.02 -17.17
N GLU A 241 -16.63 -9.21 -17.01
CA GLU A 241 -17.01 -10.40 -17.76
C GLU A 241 -17.34 -11.56 -16.81
N VAL A 242 -18.03 -12.56 -17.36
CA VAL A 242 -18.32 -13.81 -16.65
C VAL A 242 -17.73 -14.98 -17.40
N GLN A 243 -17.32 -16.01 -16.67
CA GLN A 243 -16.74 -17.23 -17.25
C GLN A 243 -17.76 -18.35 -17.43
N GLN A 244 -18.89 -18.25 -16.74
CA GLN A 244 -20.02 -19.16 -16.85
C GLN A 244 -21.29 -18.32 -16.95
N PRO A 245 -22.35 -18.83 -17.63
CA PRO A 245 -23.62 -18.16 -17.67
C PRO A 245 -24.10 -17.84 -16.26
N VAL A 246 -24.41 -16.56 -16.00
CA VAL A 246 -24.96 -16.13 -14.71
C VAL A 246 -26.29 -15.47 -14.91
N GLN A 247 -27.27 -15.90 -14.13
CA GLN A 247 -28.54 -15.21 -13.98
C GLN A 247 -28.44 -14.29 -12.78
N LEU A 248 -28.74 -13.02 -12.98
CA LEU A 248 -28.73 -12.00 -11.94
C LEU A 248 -29.90 -11.05 -12.11
N ARG A 249 -30.21 -10.28 -11.07
CA ARG A 249 -31.09 -9.12 -11.20
C ARG A 249 -30.22 -7.86 -11.26
N ALA A 250 -30.57 -6.92 -12.12
CA ALA A 250 -29.88 -5.64 -12.25
C ALA A 250 -30.88 -4.49 -12.22
N SER A 251 -30.44 -3.35 -11.69
CA SER A 251 -31.13 -2.06 -11.71
C SER A 251 -30.09 -0.99 -11.94
N GLY A 252 -30.11 -0.33 -13.10
CA GLY A 252 -29.13 0.71 -13.42
C GLY A 252 -28.87 0.83 -14.91
N LEU A 253 -27.65 1.24 -15.25
CA LEU A 253 -27.20 1.47 -16.61
C LEU A 253 -26.09 0.44 -16.93
N ILE A 254 -26.37 -0.44 -17.88
CA ILE A 254 -25.52 -1.55 -18.32
C ILE A 254 -25.39 -1.47 -19.83
N ASP A 255 -24.17 -1.44 -20.37
CA ASP A 255 -23.89 -1.37 -21.81
C ASP A 255 -24.55 -0.17 -22.50
N ASN A 256 -24.66 0.97 -21.79
CA ASN A 256 -25.41 2.17 -22.20
C ASN A 256 -26.94 2.01 -22.24
N PHE A 257 -27.49 0.91 -21.71
CA PHE A 257 -28.93 0.65 -21.63
C PHE A 257 -29.43 0.64 -20.18
N HIS A 258 -30.57 1.30 -19.95
CA HIS A 258 -31.27 1.20 -18.68
C HIS A 258 -31.88 -0.19 -18.51
N THR A 259 -31.46 -0.89 -17.47
CA THR A 259 -31.87 -2.25 -17.16
C THR A 259 -32.48 -2.27 -15.76
N ASP A 260 -33.72 -2.77 -15.65
CA ASP A 260 -34.40 -3.01 -14.36
C ASP A 260 -35.15 -4.35 -14.43
N GLY A 261 -34.51 -5.41 -13.98
CA GLY A 261 -35.05 -6.76 -14.09
C GLY A 261 -34.00 -7.87 -14.06
N GLY A 262 -34.44 -9.08 -14.41
CA GLY A 262 -33.55 -10.24 -14.55
C GLY A 262 -32.75 -10.16 -15.84
N VAL A 263 -31.45 -10.42 -15.76
CA VAL A 263 -30.50 -10.43 -16.87
C VAL A 263 -29.73 -11.74 -16.83
N ILE A 264 -29.40 -12.25 -18.01
CA ILE A 264 -28.50 -13.40 -18.17
C ILE A 264 -27.25 -12.90 -18.89
N TRP A 265 -26.10 -13.05 -18.26
CA TRP A 265 -24.82 -12.76 -18.89
C TRP A 265 -24.20 -14.05 -19.42
N ALA A 266 -23.78 -14.01 -20.68
CA ALA A 266 -23.12 -15.11 -21.36
C ALA A 266 -21.60 -15.03 -21.14
N PRO A 267 -20.89 -16.18 -21.15
CA PRO A 267 -19.47 -16.20 -20.90
C PRO A 267 -18.68 -15.49 -22.00
N GLY A 268 -17.63 -14.74 -21.60
CA GLY A 268 -16.70 -14.06 -22.51
C GLY A 268 -17.24 -12.80 -23.19
N ILE A 269 -18.42 -12.30 -22.79
CA ILE A 269 -18.94 -11.01 -23.24
C ILE A 269 -18.68 -9.97 -22.15
N PRO A 270 -17.94 -8.89 -22.44
CA PRO A 270 -17.78 -7.80 -21.49
C PRO A 270 -19.07 -7.00 -21.36
N HIS A 271 -19.36 -6.59 -20.12
CA HIS A 271 -20.48 -5.73 -19.75
C HIS A 271 -19.97 -4.49 -19.05
N GLN A 272 -20.30 -3.31 -19.59
CA GLN A 272 -19.98 -2.02 -19.00
C GLN A 272 -21.04 -1.65 -17.95
N LEU A 273 -20.61 -1.52 -16.69
CA LEU A 273 -21.46 -1.13 -15.57
C LEU A 273 -21.16 0.30 -15.17
N ASP A 274 -22.15 1.19 -15.24
CA ASP A 274 -21.99 2.57 -14.80
C ASP A 274 -22.23 2.75 -13.30
N ALA A 275 -21.77 3.90 -12.79
CA ALA A 275 -21.98 4.29 -11.39
C ALA A 275 -23.49 4.41 -11.08
N GLY A 276 -23.91 3.82 -9.96
CA GLY A 276 -25.32 3.75 -9.55
C GLY A 276 -26.00 2.42 -9.90
N THR A 277 -25.38 1.58 -10.73
CA THR A 277 -25.90 0.25 -11.05
C THR A 277 -25.84 -0.68 -9.84
N THR A 278 -26.97 -1.34 -9.56
CA THR A 278 -27.09 -2.33 -8.48
C THR A 278 -27.33 -3.71 -9.09
N LEU A 279 -26.56 -4.69 -8.65
CA LEU A 279 -26.65 -6.08 -9.07
C LEU A 279 -26.99 -6.97 -7.88
N TRP A 280 -27.85 -7.96 -8.09
CA TRP A 280 -28.18 -8.99 -7.09
C TRP A 280 -27.85 -10.36 -7.66
N PHE A 281 -27.00 -11.07 -6.93
CA PHE A 281 -26.56 -12.43 -7.22
C PHE A 281 -27.12 -13.40 -6.19
N ASP A 282 -27.51 -14.58 -6.63
CA ASP A 282 -27.93 -15.66 -5.75
C ASP A 282 -26.72 -16.40 -5.17
N LYS A 283 -26.97 -17.21 -4.13
CA LYS A 283 -25.94 -18.09 -3.56
C LYS A 283 -25.49 -19.09 -4.63
N GLY A 284 -24.18 -19.21 -4.83
CA GLY A 284 -23.56 -20.11 -5.80
C GLY A 284 -23.35 -19.50 -7.19
N SER A 285 -23.84 -18.28 -7.45
CA SER A 285 -23.55 -17.58 -8.69
C SER A 285 -22.04 -17.30 -8.82
N PRO A 286 -21.44 -17.47 -10.02
CA PRO A 286 -20.06 -17.11 -10.26
C PRO A 286 -19.87 -15.59 -10.09
N VAL A 287 -18.73 -15.21 -9.52
CA VAL A 287 -18.35 -13.81 -9.33
C VAL A 287 -17.90 -13.24 -10.68
N PRO A 288 -18.52 -12.15 -11.18
CA PRO A 288 -18.00 -11.45 -12.35
C PRO A 288 -16.61 -10.92 -12.09
N VAL A 289 -15.74 -10.98 -13.09
CA VAL A 289 -14.36 -10.51 -13.00
C VAL A 289 -14.19 -9.24 -13.80
N VAL A 290 -13.37 -8.32 -13.31
CA VAL A 290 -13.04 -7.08 -14.04
C VAL A 290 -12.25 -7.45 -15.29
N MET A 291 -12.53 -6.78 -16.40
CA MET A 291 -11.79 -7.01 -17.65
C MET A 291 -10.28 -6.92 -17.45
N GLY A 292 -9.56 -7.91 -17.99
CA GLY A 292 -8.11 -8.06 -17.85
C GLY A 292 -7.62 -8.69 -16.54
N ALA A 293 -8.51 -9.03 -15.60
CA ALA A 293 -8.14 -9.79 -14.40
C ALA A 293 -8.20 -11.31 -14.65
N PRO A 294 -7.33 -12.12 -14.01
CA PRO A 294 -7.42 -13.57 -14.06
C PRO A 294 -8.78 -14.10 -13.60
N SER A 295 -9.41 -14.86 -14.48
CA SER A 295 -10.81 -15.24 -14.35
C SER A 295 -11.07 -16.55 -13.61
N THR A 296 -10.03 -17.38 -13.43
CA THR A 296 -10.09 -18.65 -12.68
C THR A 296 -9.05 -18.66 -11.57
N ASN A 297 -9.20 -19.51 -10.56
CA ASN A 297 -8.17 -19.58 -9.51
C ASN A 297 -6.85 -20.20 -10.04
N ALA A 298 -6.94 -21.10 -11.02
CA ALA A 298 -5.77 -21.66 -11.68
C ALA A 298 -4.95 -20.60 -12.44
N SER A 299 -5.60 -19.69 -13.18
CA SER A 299 -4.89 -18.58 -13.87
C SER A 299 -4.46 -17.46 -12.93
N TRP A 300 -5.15 -17.29 -11.80
CA TRP A 300 -4.72 -16.36 -10.75
C TRP A 300 -3.47 -16.84 -10.01
N LEU A 301 -3.34 -18.16 -9.82
CA LEU A 301 -2.16 -18.80 -9.23
C LEU A 301 -1.01 -18.97 -10.23
N ASN A 302 -1.30 -19.24 -11.51
CA ASN A 302 -0.24 -19.57 -12.47
C ASN A 302 -0.08 -18.44 -13.48
N GLN A 303 1.12 -17.85 -13.54
CA GLN A 303 1.54 -17.10 -14.72
C GLN A 303 1.73 -18.08 -15.89
N PRO A 304 1.30 -17.75 -17.12
CA PRO A 304 1.64 -18.55 -18.31
C PRO A 304 3.16 -18.66 -18.45
N ALA A 305 3.73 -19.81 -18.10
CA ALA A 305 5.15 -20.06 -18.26
C ALA A 305 5.49 -20.17 -19.75
N GLY A 306 6.35 -19.27 -20.26
CA GLY A 306 6.91 -19.36 -21.61
C GLY A 306 6.71 -18.16 -22.53
N ASP A 307 6.05 -17.09 -22.07
CA ASP A 307 6.01 -15.84 -22.83
C ASP A 307 7.23 -14.97 -22.51
N THR A 308 8.11 -14.79 -23.50
CA THR A 308 9.27 -13.89 -23.40
C THR A 308 8.85 -12.45 -23.13
N GLY A 309 7.68 -12.02 -23.61
CA GLY A 309 7.12 -10.69 -23.34
C GLY A 309 6.85 -10.49 -21.84
N ALA A 310 6.12 -11.41 -21.23
CA ALA A 310 5.84 -11.38 -19.79
C ALA A 310 7.11 -11.34 -18.93
N LEU A 311 8.16 -12.08 -19.30
CA LEU A 311 9.44 -12.03 -18.60
C LEU A 311 10.12 -10.65 -18.68
N ILE A 312 10.07 -10.00 -19.85
CA ILE A 312 10.63 -8.66 -20.02
C ILE A 312 9.84 -7.64 -19.19
N ASP A 313 8.52 -7.75 -19.16
CA ASP A 313 7.66 -6.89 -18.35
C ASP A 313 7.96 -7.03 -16.86
N ASP A 314 8.06 -8.26 -16.36
CA ASP A 314 8.38 -8.55 -14.95
C ASP A 314 9.79 -8.05 -14.57
N LEU A 315 10.79 -8.25 -15.45
CA LEU A 315 12.15 -7.76 -15.23
C LEU A 315 12.23 -6.23 -15.27
N SER A 316 11.52 -5.60 -16.20
CA SER A 316 11.43 -4.14 -16.32
C SER A 316 10.78 -3.55 -15.07
N LEU A 317 9.67 -4.13 -14.62
CA LEU A 317 9.00 -3.76 -13.37
C LEU A 317 9.95 -3.92 -12.17
N LEU A 318 10.63 -5.05 -12.06
CA LEU A 318 11.56 -5.31 -10.96
C LEU A 318 12.70 -4.28 -10.93
N PHE A 319 13.28 -3.97 -12.09
CA PHE A 319 14.33 -2.97 -12.21
C PHE A 319 13.83 -1.58 -11.80
N ALA A 320 12.63 -1.19 -12.28
CA ALA A 320 12.01 0.07 -11.92
C ALA A 320 11.75 0.18 -10.40
N LEU A 321 11.27 -0.89 -9.76
CA LEU A 321 11.03 -0.93 -8.31
C LEU A 321 12.33 -0.86 -7.49
N ILE A 322 13.38 -1.56 -7.92
CA ILE A 322 14.70 -1.54 -7.27
C ILE A 322 15.29 -0.13 -7.37
N ALA A 323 15.35 0.43 -8.57
CA ALA A 323 15.90 1.76 -8.82
C ALA A 323 15.10 2.84 -8.08
N GLY A 324 13.76 2.77 -8.13
CA GLY A 324 12.87 3.70 -7.44
C GLY A 324 13.05 3.67 -5.93
N THR A 325 13.03 2.48 -5.31
CA THR A 325 13.18 2.31 -3.85
C THR A 325 14.54 2.81 -3.36
N MET A 326 15.60 2.52 -4.11
CA MET A 326 16.95 2.93 -3.78
C MET A 326 17.12 4.46 -3.84
N GLY A 327 16.35 5.15 -4.69
CA GLY A 327 16.43 6.60 -4.91
C GLY A 327 15.52 7.47 -4.02
N LEU A 328 14.76 6.90 -3.08
CA LEU A 328 13.75 7.64 -2.31
C LEU A 328 14.38 8.71 -1.38
N PRO A 329 14.23 10.02 -1.69
CA PRO A 329 14.98 11.06 -0.96
C PRO A 329 14.64 11.12 0.53
N HIS A 330 13.37 10.89 0.86
CA HIS A 330 12.86 10.94 2.23
C HIS A 330 13.38 9.77 3.09
N VAL A 331 13.58 8.58 2.50
CA VAL A 331 14.24 7.43 3.13
C VAL A 331 15.73 7.70 3.31
N LEU A 332 16.38 8.23 2.27
CA LEU A 332 17.83 8.45 2.25
C LEU A 332 18.30 9.42 3.34
N VAL A 333 17.53 10.48 3.60
CA VAL A 333 17.86 11.48 4.63
C VAL A 333 17.99 10.83 6.02
N ARG A 334 17.23 9.77 6.31
CA ARG A 334 17.29 9.11 7.62
C ARG A 334 18.56 8.31 7.87
N PHE A 335 19.26 7.85 6.83
CA PHE A 335 20.54 7.19 7.00
C PHE A 335 21.64 8.15 7.47
N TYR A 336 21.46 9.47 7.33
CA TYR A 336 22.36 10.46 7.93
C TYR A 336 22.24 10.55 9.45
N THR A 337 21.11 10.12 10.03
CA THR A 337 20.89 10.13 11.49
C THR A 337 21.57 8.96 12.21
N ASN A 338 22.16 8.02 11.45
CA ASN A 338 22.94 6.92 12.01
C ASN A 338 24.30 7.40 12.54
N PRO A 339 24.84 6.78 13.61
CA PRO A 339 26.18 7.10 14.11
C PRO A 339 27.27 6.99 13.05
N ASP A 340 27.36 5.81 12.42
CA ASP A 340 28.44 5.42 11.54
C ASP A 340 27.92 4.58 10.38
N GLY A 341 28.77 4.35 9.37
CA GLY A 341 28.43 3.50 8.23
C GLY A 341 28.08 2.05 8.61
N ARG A 342 28.66 1.50 9.70
CA ARG A 342 28.30 0.17 10.21
C ARG A 342 26.88 0.14 10.77
N ASP A 343 26.49 1.17 11.53
CA ASP A 343 25.14 1.28 12.07
C ASP A 343 24.12 1.62 11.00
N ALA A 344 24.49 2.38 9.96
CA ALA A 344 23.66 2.58 8.78
C ALA A 344 23.34 1.24 8.12
N ARG A 345 24.34 0.37 7.87
CA ARG A 345 24.13 -0.98 7.33
C ARG A 345 23.25 -1.85 8.22
N ARG A 346 23.50 -1.87 9.54
CA ARG A 346 22.66 -2.61 10.50
C ARG A 346 21.21 -2.12 10.47
N THR A 347 21.02 -0.80 10.36
CA THR A 347 19.70 -0.20 10.26
C THR A 347 19.01 -0.61 8.98
N THR A 348 19.68 -0.54 7.82
CA THR A 348 19.09 -0.99 6.56
C THR A 348 18.74 -2.48 6.61
N LEU A 349 19.57 -3.33 7.22
CA LEU A 349 19.26 -4.74 7.41
C LEU A 349 17.98 -4.94 8.24
N VAL A 350 17.84 -4.21 9.35
CA VAL A 350 16.60 -4.27 10.16
C VAL A 350 15.41 -3.73 9.36
N VAL A 351 15.58 -2.67 8.56
CA VAL A 351 14.53 -2.15 7.68
C VAL A 351 14.08 -3.21 6.67
N ILE A 352 15.00 -3.94 6.04
CA ILE A 352 14.67 -5.05 5.14
C ILE A 352 13.80 -6.07 5.87
N VAL A 353 14.20 -6.52 7.06
CA VAL A 353 13.43 -7.50 7.84
C VAL A 353 12.03 -6.97 8.17
N LEU A 354 11.93 -5.72 8.64
CA LEU A 354 10.65 -5.09 9.02
C LEU A 354 9.71 -4.85 7.83
N LEU A 355 10.26 -4.53 6.67
CA LEU A 355 9.49 -4.33 5.44
C LEU A 355 9.09 -5.67 4.83
N SER A 356 10.00 -6.64 4.75
CA SER A 356 9.67 -8.00 4.30
C SER A 356 8.58 -8.61 5.17
N SER A 357 8.69 -8.50 6.51
CA SER A 357 7.64 -8.97 7.40
C SER A 357 6.32 -8.26 7.20
N PHE A 358 6.35 -6.95 6.92
CA PHE A 358 5.14 -6.20 6.61
C PHE A 358 4.52 -6.66 5.29
N TYR A 359 5.28 -6.68 4.18
CA TYR A 359 4.75 -6.96 2.84
C TYR A 359 4.22 -8.37 2.66
N LEU A 360 4.69 -9.34 3.45
CA LEU A 360 4.06 -10.67 3.51
C LEU A 360 2.58 -10.58 3.91
N LEU A 361 2.20 -9.63 4.77
CA LEU A 361 0.85 -9.58 5.34
C LEU A 361 -0.21 -9.04 4.36
N PRO A 362 -0.04 -7.91 3.65
CA PRO A 362 -0.96 -7.51 2.58
C PRO A 362 -1.03 -8.53 1.45
N THR A 363 0.07 -9.19 1.12
CA THR A 363 0.09 -10.27 0.12
C THR A 363 -0.79 -11.43 0.56
N LEU A 364 -0.61 -11.94 1.78
CA LEU A 364 -1.45 -12.99 2.34
C LEU A 364 -2.91 -12.53 2.50
N PHE A 365 -3.13 -11.27 2.87
CA PHE A 365 -4.47 -10.69 2.98
C PHE A 365 -5.20 -10.68 1.64
N GLY A 366 -4.53 -10.24 0.56
CA GLY A 366 -5.08 -10.28 -0.78
C GLY A 366 -5.32 -11.70 -1.28
N ALA A 367 -4.40 -12.63 -0.97
CA ALA A 367 -4.50 -14.02 -1.38
C ALA A 367 -5.64 -14.78 -0.69
N PHE A 368 -5.83 -14.59 0.63
CA PHE A 368 -6.91 -15.23 1.38
C PHE A 368 -8.23 -14.46 1.33
N GLY A 369 -8.22 -13.23 0.80
CA GLY A 369 -9.42 -12.42 0.59
C GLY A 369 -10.15 -12.73 -0.72
N ARG A 370 -9.50 -13.46 -1.63
CA ARG A 370 -10.12 -14.04 -2.82
C ARG A 370 -10.95 -15.26 -2.44
#